data_AF-A0A356JYM6-F1
#
_entry.id   AF-A0A356JYM6-F1
#
_cell.length_a   1.000
_cell.length_b   1.000
_cell.length_c   1.000
_cell.angle_alpha   90.00
_cell.angle_beta   90.00
_cell.angle_gamma   90.00
#
_symmetry.space_group_name_H-M   'P 1'
#
loop_
_entity.id
_entity.type
_entity.pdbx_description
1 polymer ?
#
loop_
_entity_poly.entity_id
_entity_poly.type
_entity_poly.pdbx_seq_one_letter_code
_entity_poly.pdbx_strand_id
1 'polypeptide(L)'
;TPKLDNIPGATNYSNQGGSSWMVMKSSKNAEIACDFLNKTFAGSTELYETILPTSGAIATWLPASKTSVYDQPNDFFAGQKIYKDIVDYAGKIPQVKYGVYNYEARDAIGVVISDILTGKKTVDQGIEEAEKQVKFLMGL
;
A
#
# COMPACT_ATOMS: atom_id res chain seq x y z
N THR A 1 -17.62 -8.99 -5.65
CA THR A 1 -16.35 -8.84 -4.89
C THR A 1 -16.42 -7.56 -4.09
N PRO A 2 -15.97 -7.54 -2.82
CA PRO A 2 -16.08 -6.35 -1.96
C PRO A 2 -15.39 -5.13 -2.57
N LYS A 3 -16.06 -3.98 -2.57
CA LYS A 3 -15.53 -2.67 -2.94
C LYS A 3 -16.33 -1.58 -2.21
N LEU A 4 -15.83 -0.35 -2.20
CA LEU A 4 -16.61 0.78 -1.68
C LEU A 4 -17.82 1.07 -2.59
N ASP A 5 -19.00 1.14 -1.98
CA ASP A 5 -20.25 1.42 -2.71
C ASP A 5 -20.31 2.89 -3.14
N ASN A 6 -20.87 3.13 -4.33
CA ASN A 6 -21.13 4.47 -4.87
C ASN A 6 -19.89 5.39 -5.02
N ILE A 7 -18.66 4.84 -4.96
CA ILE A 7 -17.42 5.57 -5.22
C ILE A 7 -16.92 5.28 -6.64
N PRO A 8 -16.91 6.27 -7.55
CA PRO A 8 -16.33 6.13 -8.89
C PRO A 8 -14.86 5.68 -8.81
N GLY A 9 -14.50 4.65 -9.58
CA GLY A 9 -13.14 4.11 -9.60
C GLY A 9 -12.80 3.15 -8.44
N ALA A 10 -13.71 2.89 -7.51
CA ALA A 10 -13.49 1.89 -6.47
C ALA A 10 -13.33 0.47 -7.06
N THR A 11 -12.26 -0.21 -6.65
CA THR A 11 -11.97 -1.59 -7.02
C THR A 11 -11.96 -2.47 -5.76
N ASN A 12 -11.82 -3.78 -5.97
CA ASN A 12 -11.59 -4.74 -4.89
C ASN A 12 -10.10 -5.02 -4.63
N TYR A 13 -9.21 -4.20 -5.19
CA TYR A 13 -7.76 -4.30 -5.02
C TYR A 13 -7.28 -3.18 -4.09
N SER A 14 -6.49 -3.54 -3.09
CA SER A 14 -5.95 -2.62 -2.09
C SER A 14 -4.58 -3.12 -1.61
N ASN A 15 -3.80 -2.25 -0.97
CA ASN A 15 -2.58 -2.61 -0.26
C ASN A 15 -2.66 -2.18 1.20
N GLN A 16 -1.93 -2.91 2.05
CA GLN A 16 -1.68 -2.53 3.43
C GLN A 16 -0.18 -2.65 3.68
N GLY A 17 0.44 -1.57 4.16
CA GLY A 17 1.87 -1.52 4.43
C GLY A 17 2.70 -1.17 3.19
N GLY A 18 3.95 -1.65 3.18
CA GLY A 18 5.02 -1.18 2.31
C GLY A 18 5.84 -0.08 2.97
N SER A 19 7.10 0.05 2.54
CA SER A 19 8.03 1.07 3.02
C SER A 19 8.50 1.94 1.87
N SER A 20 9.00 3.13 2.19
CA SER A 20 9.53 4.07 1.21
C SER A 20 10.89 4.57 1.65
N TRP A 21 11.76 4.82 0.68
CA TRP A 21 13.01 5.52 0.89
C TRP A 21 12.82 7.00 0.61
N MET A 22 13.34 7.86 1.48
CA MET A 22 13.26 9.31 1.33
C MET A 22 14.65 9.91 1.40
N VAL A 23 14.92 10.86 0.50
CA VAL A 23 16.13 11.69 0.54
C VAL A 23 15.76 13.05 1.12
N MET A 24 16.40 13.37 2.25
CA MET A 24 16.21 14.67 2.88
C MET A 24 16.74 15.78 1.98
N LYS A 25 15.95 16.83 1.77
CA LYS A 25 16.35 18.00 0.98
C LYS A 25 17.63 18.67 1.49
N SER A 26 17.89 18.57 2.79
CA SER A 26 19.11 19.09 3.44
C SER A 26 20.35 18.21 3.25
N SER A 27 20.23 17.06 2.59
CA SER A 27 21.37 16.20 2.30
C SER A 27 22.38 16.91 1.42
N LYS A 28 23.67 16.82 1.79
CA LYS A 28 24.78 17.34 0.97
C LYS A 28 24.92 16.60 -0.37
N ASN A 29 24.34 15.40 -0.47
CA ASN A 29 24.46 14.51 -1.63
C ASN A 29 23.07 14.09 -2.15
N ALA A 30 22.08 14.98 -2.12
CA ALA A 30 20.69 14.63 -2.42
C ALA A 30 20.53 14.00 -3.81
N GLU A 31 21.15 14.56 -4.85
CA GLU A 31 21.04 14.06 -6.22
C GLU A 31 21.62 12.66 -6.38
N ILE A 32 22.83 12.43 -5.85
CA ILE A 32 23.50 11.12 -5.89
C ILE A 32 22.70 10.08 -5.11
N ALA A 33 22.16 10.44 -3.95
CA ALA A 33 21.31 9.54 -3.17
C ALA A 33 20.02 9.18 -3.92
N CYS A 34 19.38 10.15 -4.58
CA CYS A 34 18.21 9.90 -5.41
C CYS A 34 18.53 8.97 -6.59
N ASP A 35 19.63 9.21 -7.30
CA ASP A 35 20.08 8.37 -8.42
C ASP A 35 20.37 6.93 -7.97
N PHE A 36 21.06 6.77 -6.83
CA PHE A 36 21.32 5.45 -6.24
C PHE A 36 20.02 4.69 -5.94
N LEU A 37 19.07 5.34 -5.24
CA LEU A 37 17.78 4.72 -4.90
C LEU A 37 16.98 4.36 -6.16
N ASN A 38 17.00 5.23 -7.16
CA ASN A 38 16.30 5.00 -8.43
C ASN A 38 16.88 3.79 -9.18
N LYS A 39 18.22 3.72 -9.32
CA LYS A 39 18.89 2.58 -9.96
C LYS A 39 18.72 1.27 -9.19
N THR A 40 18.61 1.34 -7.87
CA THR A 40 18.48 0.17 -7.00
C THR A 40 17.05 -0.35 -6.95
N PHE A 41 16.10 0.44 -6.43
CA PHE A 41 14.74 -0.03 -6.14
C PHE A 41 13.73 0.22 -7.28
N ALA A 42 14.03 1.11 -8.22
CA ALA A 42 13.18 1.41 -9.37
C ALA A 42 13.86 1.14 -10.72
N GLY A 43 14.91 0.31 -10.72
CA GLY A 43 15.73 0.07 -11.90
C GLY A 43 16.47 -1.26 -11.95
N SER A 44 16.53 -2.04 -10.86
CA SER A 44 17.26 -3.31 -10.83
C SER A 44 16.31 -4.49 -10.70
N THR A 45 16.15 -5.25 -11.79
CA THR A 45 15.52 -6.57 -11.74
C THR A 45 16.37 -7.57 -10.96
N GLU A 46 17.69 -7.48 -11.07
CA GLU A 46 18.66 -8.34 -10.37
C GLU A 46 18.52 -8.28 -8.84
N LEU A 47 18.27 -7.09 -8.29
CA LEU A 47 17.99 -6.94 -6.86
C LEU A 47 16.78 -7.78 -6.44
N TYR A 48 15.67 -7.66 -7.18
CA TYR A 48 14.43 -8.36 -6.85
C TYR A 48 14.51 -9.87 -7.12
N GLU A 49 15.25 -10.28 -8.15
CA GLU A 49 15.61 -11.68 -8.38
C GLU A 49 16.40 -12.28 -7.21
N THR A 50 17.27 -11.48 -6.60
CA THR A 50 18.10 -11.90 -5.47
C THR A 50 17.31 -11.98 -4.16
N ILE A 51 16.49 -10.97 -3.85
CA ILE A 51 15.87 -10.87 -2.52
C ILE A 51 14.53 -11.62 -2.42
N LEU A 52 13.76 -11.75 -3.52
CA LEU A 52 12.44 -12.38 -3.47
C LEU A 52 12.49 -13.82 -2.92
N PRO A 53 13.39 -14.71 -3.38
CA PRO A 53 13.38 -16.11 -2.96
C PRO A 53 13.66 -16.33 -1.46
N THR A 54 14.48 -15.46 -0.85
CA THR A 54 14.94 -15.64 0.54
C THR A 54 14.17 -14.80 1.55
N SER A 55 13.68 -13.63 1.13
CA SER A 55 13.02 -12.66 2.02
C SER A 55 11.53 -12.46 1.74
N GLY A 56 11.04 -12.91 0.58
CA GLY A 56 9.68 -12.61 0.13
C GLY A 56 9.44 -11.14 -0.21
N ALA A 57 10.50 -10.31 -0.27
CA ALA A 57 10.38 -8.89 -0.57
C ALA A 57 9.97 -8.66 -2.03
N ILE A 58 8.88 -7.92 -2.22
CA ILE A 58 8.30 -7.59 -3.52
C ILE A 58 8.47 -6.10 -3.85
N ALA A 59 8.62 -5.78 -5.13
CA ALA A 59 8.72 -4.41 -5.62
C ALA A 59 7.35 -3.74 -5.76
N THR A 60 7.28 -2.43 -5.52
CA THR A 60 6.21 -1.58 -6.05
C THR A 60 6.50 -1.11 -7.49
N TRP A 61 7.70 -1.40 -7.99
CA TRP A 61 8.11 -1.14 -9.37
C TRP A 61 7.72 -2.32 -10.28
N LEU A 62 6.60 -2.16 -10.99
CA LEU A 62 5.99 -3.22 -11.81
C LEU A 62 6.94 -3.93 -12.79
N PRO A 63 7.93 -3.29 -13.43
CA PRO A 63 8.85 -4.03 -14.31
C PRO A 63 9.59 -5.20 -13.66
N ALA A 64 9.81 -5.19 -12.34
CA ALA A 64 10.39 -6.32 -11.63
C ALA A 64 9.56 -7.60 -11.75
N SER A 65 8.22 -7.50 -11.89
CA SER A 65 7.33 -8.67 -11.97
C SER A 65 7.50 -9.51 -13.23
N LYS A 66 8.25 -9.02 -14.22
CA LYS A 66 8.48 -9.70 -15.50
C LYS A 66 9.59 -10.75 -15.43
N THR A 67 10.29 -10.84 -14.31
CA THR A 67 11.38 -11.82 -14.13
C THR A 67 10.82 -13.18 -13.72
N SER A 68 11.56 -14.25 -14.02
CA SER A 68 11.10 -15.62 -13.78
C SER A 68 10.96 -15.98 -12.30
N VAL A 69 11.55 -15.20 -11.37
CA VAL A 69 11.43 -15.47 -9.93
C VAL A 69 10.00 -15.27 -9.41
N TYR A 70 9.20 -14.42 -10.05
CA TYR A 70 7.80 -14.21 -9.68
C TYR A 70 6.89 -15.36 -10.13
N ASP A 71 7.30 -16.12 -11.16
CA ASP A 71 6.56 -17.24 -11.72
C ASP A 71 6.84 -18.59 -11.01
N GLN A 72 7.69 -18.59 -9.98
CA GLN A 72 8.03 -19.80 -9.24
C GLN A 72 6.86 -20.28 -8.38
N PRO A 73 6.55 -21.60 -8.39
CA PRO A 73 5.57 -22.16 -7.47
C PRO A 73 6.07 -22.05 -6.03
N ASN A 74 5.15 -21.86 -5.09
CA ASN A 74 5.47 -21.84 -3.67
C ASN A 74 4.81 -23.02 -2.94
N ASP A 75 5.61 -23.86 -2.29
CA ASP A 75 5.13 -25.09 -1.65
C ASP A 75 4.17 -24.82 -0.48
N PHE A 76 4.41 -23.75 0.30
CA PHE A 76 3.51 -23.37 1.40
C PHE A 76 2.12 -23.03 0.88
N PHE A 77 2.03 -22.44 -0.32
CA PHE A 77 0.77 -22.13 -1.00
C PHE A 77 0.36 -23.23 -2.00
N ALA A 78 0.70 -24.48 -1.73
CA ALA A 78 0.31 -25.65 -2.52
C ALA A 78 0.66 -25.54 -4.03
N GLY A 79 1.81 -24.95 -4.34
CA GLY A 79 2.30 -24.76 -5.70
C GLY A 79 1.77 -23.51 -6.40
N GLN A 80 0.98 -22.68 -5.71
CA GLN A 80 0.52 -21.41 -6.26
C GLN A 80 1.71 -20.47 -6.56
N LYS A 81 1.64 -19.75 -7.68
CA LYS A 81 2.59 -18.69 -8.05
C LYS A 81 2.25 -17.41 -7.30
N ILE A 82 2.29 -17.48 -5.97
CA ILE A 82 1.72 -16.45 -5.08
C ILE A 82 2.29 -15.06 -5.33
N TYR A 83 3.58 -14.95 -5.67
CA TYR A 83 4.21 -13.67 -5.93
C TYR A 83 3.75 -13.05 -7.24
N LYS A 84 3.48 -13.85 -8.28
CA LYS A 84 2.82 -13.40 -9.51
C LYS A 84 1.43 -12.83 -9.22
N ASP A 85 0.63 -13.55 -8.43
CA ASP A 85 -0.71 -13.10 -8.09
C ASP A 85 -0.67 -11.76 -7.33
N ILE A 86 0.23 -11.62 -6.35
CA ILE A 86 0.37 -10.39 -5.56
C ILE A 86 0.77 -9.19 -6.44
N VAL A 87 1.74 -9.33 -7.34
CA VAL A 87 2.15 -8.22 -8.23
C VAL A 87 1.09 -7.89 -9.29
N ASP A 88 0.35 -8.90 -9.77
CA ASP A 88 -0.80 -8.70 -10.65
C ASP A 88 -1.93 -7.94 -9.94
N TYR A 89 -2.11 -8.14 -8.63
CA TYR A 89 -3.03 -7.35 -7.82
C TYR A 89 -2.51 -5.94 -7.60
N ALA A 90 -1.21 -5.78 -7.31
CA ALA A 90 -0.58 -4.48 -7.10
C ALA A 90 -0.76 -3.55 -8.31
N GLY A 91 -0.68 -4.09 -9.53
CA GLY A 91 -0.93 -3.33 -10.77
C GLY A 91 -2.38 -2.85 -10.98
N LYS A 92 -3.32 -3.28 -10.14
CA LYS A 92 -4.76 -2.95 -10.24
C LYS A 92 -5.25 -2.06 -9.09
N ILE A 93 -4.37 -1.74 -8.13
CA ILE A 93 -4.70 -0.90 -6.98
C ILE A 93 -4.90 0.54 -7.46
N PRO A 94 -6.03 1.19 -7.15
CA PRO A 94 -6.25 2.59 -7.51
C PRO A 94 -5.31 3.49 -6.69
N GLN A 95 -4.82 4.57 -7.31
CA GLN A 95 -4.03 5.56 -6.59
C GLN A 95 -4.88 6.33 -5.58
N VAL A 96 -4.35 6.49 -4.37
CA VAL A 96 -4.98 7.29 -3.31
C VAL A 96 -4.10 8.51 -3.05
N LYS A 97 -4.73 9.69 -2.95
CA LYS A 97 -4.04 10.92 -2.58
C LYS A 97 -4.07 11.07 -1.07
N TYR A 98 -2.94 10.82 -0.42
CA TYR A 98 -2.80 11.04 1.01
C TYR A 98 -2.72 12.53 1.35
N GLY A 99 -3.54 12.97 2.30
CA GLY A 99 -3.46 14.29 2.91
C GLY A 99 -2.53 14.30 4.13
N VAL A 100 -2.24 15.51 4.64
CA VAL A 100 -1.41 15.71 5.84
C VAL A 100 -1.98 14.97 7.05
N TYR A 101 -3.31 14.93 7.18
CA TYR A 101 -4.03 14.29 8.28
C TYR A 101 -4.38 12.81 8.04
N ASN A 102 -3.66 12.12 7.14
CA ASN A 102 -3.99 10.74 6.79
C ASN A 102 -3.96 9.80 8.01
N TYR A 103 -3.00 9.97 8.91
CA TYR A 103 -2.86 9.10 10.07
C TYR A 103 -3.94 9.38 11.11
N GLU A 104 -4.26 10.65 11.34
CA GLU A 104 -5.37 11.10 12.19
C GLU A 104 -6.71 10.57 11.65
N ALA A 105 -6.91 10.59 10.33
CA ALA A 105 -8.09 10.00 9.70
C ALA A 105 -8.16 8.48 9.89
N ARG A 106 -7.05 7.76 9.73
CA ARG A 106 -6.99 6.33 9.98
C ARG A 106 -7.30 6.01 11.45
N ASP A 107 -6.73 6.76 12.37
CA ASP A 107 -6.89 6.53 13.80
C ASP A 107 -8.34 6.84 14.25
N ALA A 108 -8.97 7.89 13.69
CA ALA A 108 -10.39 8.18 13.92
C ALA A 108 -11.31 7.05 13.44
N ILE A 109 -11.02 6.44 12.28
CA ILE A 109 -11.73 5.23 11.82
C ILE A 109 -11.51 4.06 12.79
N GLY A 110 -10.29 3.90 13.31
CA GLY A 110 -9.95 2.88 14.30
C GLY A 110 -10.77 2.97 15.59
N VAL A 111 -11.12 4.18 16.03
CA VAL A 111 -11.97 4.40 17.21
C VAL A 111 -13.40 3.91 16.99
N VAL A 112 -13.99 4.16 15.81
CA VAL A 112 -15.41 3.86 15.55
C VAL A 112 -15.65 2.42 15.09
N ILE A 113 -14.61 1.69 14.68
CA ILE A 113 -14.77 0.37 14.03
C ILE A 113 -15.43 -0.66 14.93
N SER A 114 -15.15 -0.63 16.24
CA SER A 114 -15.74 -1.56 17.21
C SER A 114 -17.26 -1.36 17.34
N ASP A 115 -17.72 -0.11 17.34
CA ASP A 115 -19.14 0.22 17.41
C ASP A 115 -19.88 -0.18 16.13
N ILE A 116 -19.21 -0.07 14.96
CA ILE A 116 -19.75 -0.56 13.69
C ILE A 116 -19.89 -2.08 13.72
N LEU A 117 -18.83 -2.80 14.11
CA LEU A 117 -18.81 -4.27 14.14
C LEU A 117 -19.80 -4.87 15.13
N THR A 118 -20.09 -4.15 16.23
CA THR A 118 -21.08 -4.57 17.24
C THR A 118 -22.50 -4.10 16.94
N GLY A 119 -22.71 -3.38 15.84
CA GLY A 119 -24.02 -2.88 15.42
C GLY A 119 -24.55 -1.70 16.25
N LYS A 120 -23.72 -1.09 17.11
CA LYS A 120 -24.08 0.13 17.86
C LYS A 120 -24.18 1.35 16.95
N LYS A 121 -23.40 1.36 15.85
CA LYS A 121 -23.42 2.38 14.81
C LYS A 121 -23.54 1.72 13.44
N THR A 122 -24.23 2.37 12.53
CA THR A 122 -24.12 2.07 11.10
C THR A 122 -22.75 2.51 10.58
N VAL A 123 -22.35 2.00 9.40
CA VAL A 123 -21.11 2.43 8.73
C VAL A 123 -21.10 3.95 8.52
N ASP A 124 -22.22 4.51 8.04
CA ASP A 124 -22.35 5.95 7.78
C ASP A 124 -22.18 6.78 9.07
N GLN A 125 -22.83 6.38 10.16
CA GLN A 125 -22.68 7.06 11.46
C GLN A 125 -21.24 7.02 11.98
N GLY A 126 -20.55 5.89 11.83
CA GLY A 126 -19.15 5.78 12.22
C GLY A 126 -18.23 6.66 11.36
N ILE A 127 -18.46 6.68 10.04
CA ILE A 127 -17.70 7.54 9.12
C ILE A 127 -17.93 9.03 9.42
N GLU A 128 -19.18 9.45 9.67
CA GLU A 128 -19.50 10.83 10.03
C GLU A 128 -18.82 11.27 11.34
N GLU A 129 -18.76 10.39 12.34
CA GLU A 129 -18.08 10.66 13.61
C GLU A 129 -16.56 10.77 13.43
N ALA A 130 -15.96 9.86 12.67
CA ALA A 130 -14.55 9.92 12.34
C ALA A 130 -14.22 11.21 11.55
N GLU A 131 -15.06 11.59 10.59
CA GLU A 131 -14.91 12.83 9.82
C GLU A 131 -14.95 14.07 10.71
N LYS A 132 -15.91 14.13 11.65
CA LYS A 132 -15.99 15.24 12.63
C LYS A 132 -14.71 15.37 13.46
N GLN A 133 -14.17 14.24 13.93
CA GLN A 133 -12.92 14.23 14.69
C GLN A 133 -11.74 14.76 13.86
N VAL A 134 -11.64 14.35 12.59
CA VAL A 134 -10.56 14.81 11.71
C VAL A 134 -10.70 16.30 11.39
N LYS A 135 -11.92 16.78 11.07
CA LYS A 135 -12.18 18.21 10.84
C LYS A 135 -11.78 19.06 12.04
N PHE A 136 -12.11 18.60 13.26
CA PHE A 136 -11.67 19.27 14.48
C PHE A 136 -10.13 19.38 14.58
N LEU A 137 -9.39 18.30 14.29
CA LEU A 137 -7.92 18.32 14.28
C LEU A 137 -7.33 19.21 13.17
N MET A 138 -8.07 19.41 12.08
CA MET A 138 -7.74 20.35 11.01
C MET A 138 -8.08 21.81 11.36
N GLY A 139 -8.84 22.06 12.43
CA GLY A 139 -9.37 23.39 12.76
C GLY A 139 -10.55 23.82 11.88
N LEU A 140 -11.31 22.85 11.35
CA LEU A 140 -12.51 23.05 10.53
C LEU A 140 -13.81 22.80 11.31
#